data_AF-A0A962CF80-F1
#
_entry.id   AF-A0A962CF80-F1
#
_cell.length_a   1.000
_cell.length_b   1.000
_cell.length_c   1.000
_cell.angle_alpha   90.00
_cell.angle_beta   90.00
_cell.angle_gamma   90.00
#
_symmetry.space_group_name_H-M   'P 1'
#
loop_
_entity.id
_entity.type
_entity.pdbx_description
1 polymer ?
#
loop_
_entity_poly.entity_id
_entity_poly.type
_entity_poly.pdbx_seq_one_letter_code
_entity_poly.pdbx_strand_id
1 'polypeptide(L)' 'RQLHFDDTRQQGIVFNLLGALSEFGKLGVVCIAETVADAQAMFGETVEILDREALLD' A
#
# COMPACT_ATOMS: atom_id res chain seq x y z
N ARG A 1 -8.78 7.08 -4.20
CA ARG A 1 -8.06 6.11 -5.08
C ARG A 1 -8.24 4.72 -4.49
N GLN A 2 -8.37 3.66 -5.30
CA GLN A 2 -8.61 2.30 -4.81
C GLN A 2 -7.28 1.60 -4.52
N LEU A 3 -6.92 1.48 -3.23
CA LEU A 3 -5.73 0.78 -2.75
C LEU A 3 -6.01 -0.71 -2.44
N HIS A 4 -7.14 -1.24 -2.91
CA HIS A 4 -7.62 -2.56 -2.52
C HIS A 4 -7.14 -3.62 -3.52
N PHE A 5 -6.84 -4.80 -3.00
CA PHE A 5 -6.53 -5.99 -3.81
C PHE A 5 -7.76 -6.47 -4.60
N ASP A 6 -7.63 -6.60 -5.91
CA ASP A 6 -8.66 -7.15 -6.79
C ASP A 6 -8.52 -8.67 -6.88
N ASP A 7 -9.44 -9.40 -6.25
CA ASP A 7 -9.45 -10.86 -6.18
C ASP A 7 -9.71 -11.53 -7.55
N THR A 8 -10.25 -10.79 -8.53
CA THR A 8 -10.46 -11.33 -9.89
C THR A 8 -9.19 -11.30 -10.73
N ARG A 9 -8.32 -10.31 -10.50
CA ARG A 9 -7.04 -10.16 -11.20
C ARG A 9 -5.85 -10.66 -10.37
N GLN A 10 -6.08 -10.98 -9.10
CA GLN A 10 -5.05 -11.31 -8.11
C GLN A 10 -3.96 -10.21 -8.06
N GLN A 11 -4.36 -8.95 -8.18
CA GLN A 11 -3.47 -7.79 -8.25
C GLN A 11 -3.92 -6.71 -7.28
N GLY A 12 -2.98 -5.95 -6.75
CA GLY A 12 -3.23 -4.79 -5.91
C GLY A 12 -2.37 -4.78 -4.66
N ILE A 13 -2.81 -4.03 -3.66
CA ILE A 13 -2.02 -3.70 -2.48
C ILE A 13 -2.64 -4.35 -1.25
N VAL A 14 -1.82 -5.05 -0.48
CA VAL A 14 -2.19 -5.64 0.81
C VAL A 14 -1.42 -4.93 1.91
N PHE A 15 -2.15 -4.44 2.91
CA PHE A 15 -1.57 -3.87 4.12
C PHE A 15 -1.42 -4.95 5.20
N ASN A 16 -0.26 -4.98 5.83
CA ASN A 16 0.07 -5.89 6.91
C ASN A 16 0.50 -5.08 8.13
N LEU A 17 0.50 -5.72 9.31
CA LEU A 17 0.94 -5.10 10.57
C LEU A 17 0.16 -3.83 10.95
N LEU A 18 -1.11 -3.71 10.57
CA LEU A 18 -1.93 -2.54 10.91
C LEU A 18 -2.01 -2.28 12.42
N GLY A 19 -1.90 -3.32 13.26
CA GLY A 19 -1.82 -3.15 14.73
C GLY A 19 -0.57 -2.41 15.20
N ALA A 20 0.57 -2.55 14.49
CA ALA A 20 1.81 -1.84 14.81
C ALA A 20 1.76 -0.35 14.39
N LEU A 21 0.79 0.03 13.55
CA LEU A 21 0.66 1.40 13.08
C LEU A 21 0.28 2.33 14.23
N SER A 22 -0.71 1.95 15.03
CA SER A 22 -1.19 2.79 16.14
C SER A 22 -0.18 2.93 17.27
N GLU A 23 0.67 1.93 17.51
CA GLU A 23 1.59 1.92 18.65
C GLU A 23 3.00 2.40 18.28
N PHE A 24 3.45 2.09 17.06
CA PHE A 24 4.83 2.32 16.63
C PHE A 24 4.96 3.17 15.37
N GLY A 25 3.84 3.58 14.75
CA GLY A 25 3.86 4.33 13.49
C GLY A 25 4.39 3.51 12.31
N LYS A 26 4.25 2.17 12.34
CA LYS A 26 4.78 1.27 11.31
C LYS A 26 3.67 0.41 10.70
N LEU A 27 3.77 0.20 9.39
CA LEU A 27 2.94 -0.76 8.67
C LEU A 27 3.80 -1.52 7.65
N GLY A 28 3.30 -2.67 7.19
CA GLY A 28 3.84 -3.41 6.06
C GLY A 28 2.94 -3.28 4.83
N VAL A 29 3.53 -3.36 3.65
CA VAL A 29 2.79 -3.33 2.37
C VAL A 29 3.35 -4.40 1.43
N VAL A 30 2.47 -5.13 0.75
CA VAL A 30 2.80 -6.04 -0.34
C VAL A 30 2.03 -5.61 -1.59
N CYS A 31 2.75 -5.32 -2.68
CA CYS A 31 2.17 -4.95 -3.97
C CYS A 31 2.27 -6.13 -4.95
N ILE A 32 1.15 -6.55 -5.52
CA ILE A 32 1.06 -7.68 -6.45
C ILE A 32 0.60 -7.15 -7.81
N ALA A 33 1.42 -7.35 -8.84
CA ALA A 33 1.15 -6.92 -10.20
C ALA A 33 1.70 -7.93 -11.22
N GLU A 34 1.32 -7.78 -12.49
CA GLU A 34 1.79 -8.64 -13.59
C GLU A 34 3.30 -8.51 -13.83
N THR A 35 3.85 -7.30 -13.61
CA THR A 35 5.28 -7.05 -13.73
C THR A 35 5.85 -6.45 -12.44
N VAL A 36 7.15 -6.64 -12.23
CA VAL A 36 7.88 -6.02 -11.09
C VAL A 36 7.82 -4.49 -11.18
N ALA A 37 7.91 -3.92 -12.39
CA ALA A 37 7.85 -2.49 -12.59
C ALA A 37 6.49 -1.90 -12.16
N ASP A 38 5.39 -2.59 -12.48
CA ASP A 38 4.05 -2.16 -12.07
C ASP A 38 3.88 -2.26 -10.55
N ALA A 39 4.39 -3.33 -9.93
CA ALA A 39 4.38 -3.47 -8.47
C ALA A 39 5.19 -2.37 -7.77
N GLN A 40 6.33 -1.96 -8.34
CA GLN A 40 7.13 -0.84 -7.85
C GLN A 40 6.40 0.50 -8.02
N ALA A 41 5.70 0.71 -9.13
CA ALA A 41 4.89 1.90 -9.35
C ALA A 41 3.73 1.98 -8.33
N MET A 42 3.03 0.88 -8.09
CA MET A 42 1.99 0.80 -7.04
C MET A 42 2.57 1.10 -5.66
N PHE A 43 3.75 0.58 -5.34
CA PHE A 43 4.41 0.87 -4.06
C PHE A 43 4.72 2.37 -3.92
N GLY A 44 5.29 2.99 -4.96
CA GLY A 44 5.57 4.42 -4.99
C GLY A 44 4.30 5.27 -4.79
N GLU A 45 3.23 4.98 -5.53
CA GLU A 45 1.94 5.67 -5.37
C GLU A 45 1.36 5.48 -3.95
N THR A 46 1.51 4.28 -3.38
CA THR A 46 1.07 3.99 -2.00
C THR A 46 1.82 4.86 -1.00
N VAL A 47 3.14 4.97 -1.12
CA VAL A 47 3.97 5.83 -0.24
C VAL A 47 3.55 7.30 -0.39
N GLU A 48 3.40 7.79 -1.61
CA GLU A 48 2.96 9.17 -1.86
C GLU A 48 1.58 9.49 -1.28
N ILE A 49 0.68 8.51 -1.23
CA ILE A 49 -0.62 8.68 -0.59
C ILE A 49 -0.45 8.69 0.93
N LEU A 50 0.27 7.72 1.50
CA LEU A 50 0.49 7.64 2.94
C LEU A 50 1.19 8.90 3.49
N ASP A 51 2.21 9.41 2.80
CA ASP A 51 2.91 10.63 3.21
C ASP A 51 1.97 11.84 3.18
N ARG A 52 1.10 11.93 2.17
CA ARG A 52 0.11 13.01 2.07
C ARG A 52 -0.91 12.95 3.19
N GLU A 53 -1.48 11.77 3.46
CA GLU A 53 -2.46 11.58 4.53
C GLU A 53 -1.83 11.76 5.91
N ALA A 54 -0.56 11.40 6.10
CA ALA A 54 0.15 11.63 7.35
C ALA A 54 0.45 13.12 7.64
N LEU A 55 0.44 13.95 6.60
CA LEU A 55 0.62 15.40 6.69
C LEU A 55 -0.71 16.18 6.78
N LEU A 56 -1.84 15.49 6.68
CA LEU A 56 -3.17 16.06 6.94
C LEU A 56 -3.49 15.82 8.42
N ASP A 57 -3.45 16.90 9.21
CA ASP A 57 -3.84 16.90 10.64
C ASP A 57 -5.29 16.43 10.87
#